data_AF-A0A368WTH8-F1
#
_entry.id   AF-A0A368WTH8-F1
#
_cell.length_a   1.000
_cell.length_b   1.000
_cell.length_c   1.000
_cell.angle_alpha   90.00
_cell.angle_beta   90.00
_cell.angle_gamma   90.00
#
_symmetry.space_group_name_H-M   'P 1'
#
loop_
_entity.id
_entity.type
_entity.pdbx_description
1 polymer ?
#
loop_
_entity_poly.entity_id
_entity_poly.type
_entity_poly.pdbx_seq_one_letter_code
_entity_poly.pdbx_strand_id
1 'polypeptide(L)'
;MKKTAAIFIFITLIIFTVSGAAFADQIELQSGEKLRGEVQNETLGLQTDYAKLNLQKQYISKIDREVRNETEIFVLRASENNRFSGQLLADIRFLVNGSERVFTVSDIKSVDFSTNSPFNANKDISVSLRNGDFFFASTVENAISINTSLGSPLNINYSNLTSIEYLSGEKTYLIKRKNSSDIKSNLQGQKIIVWPAAAEIVELRFDHVSKINFN
;
A
#
# COMPACT_ATOMS: atom_id res chain seq x y z
N MET A 1 49.58 -32.26 -6.76
CA MET A 1 48.20 -32.69 -6.46
C MET A 1 47.69 -32.29 -5.06
N LYS A 2 48.51 -32.30 -4.00
CA LYS A 2 48.05 -31.94 -2.64
C LYS A 2 47.72 -30.45 -2.42
N LYS A 3 48.44 -29.53 -3.08
CA LYS A 3 48.23 -28.07 -2.92
C LYS A 3 46.94 -27.55 -3.58
N THR A 4 46.55 -28.12 -4.72
CA THR A 4 45.32 -27.76 -5.43
C THR A 4 44.07 -28.24 -4.68
N ALA A 5 44.12 -29.42 -4.05
CA ALA A 5 43.03 -29.91 -3.21
C ALA A 5 42.82 -29.02 -1.96
N ALA A 6 43.89 -28.57 -1.32
CA ALA A 6 43.81 -27.69 -0.15
C ALA A 6 43.20 -26.32 -0.49
N ILE A 7 43.55 -25.74 -1.64
CA ILE A 7 42.97 -24.48 -2.13
C ILE A 7 41.48 -24.66 -2.43
N PHE A 8 41.09 -25.78 -3.05
CA PHE A 8 39.68 -26.05 -3.38
C PHE A 8 38.81 -26.20 -2.11
N ILE A 9 39.34 -26.87 -1.08
CA ILE A 9 38.70 -27.00 0.24
C ILE A 9 38.57 -25.63 0.92
N PHE A 10 39.60 -24.79 0.85
CA PHE A 10 39.57 -23.46 1.46
C PHE A 10 38.56 -22.52 0.77
N ILE A 11 38.45 -22.60 -0.57
CA ILE A 11 37.48 -21.82 -1.34
C ILE A 11 36.05 -22.30 -1.06
N THR A 12 35.80 -23.61 -0.96
CA THR A 12 34.48 -24.14 -0.57
C THR A 12 34.10 -23.76 0.87
N LEU A 13 35.07 -23.72 1.79
CA LEU A 13 34.82 -23.28 3.17
C LEU A 13 34.43 -21.78 3.23
N ILE A 14 35.06 -20.93 2.43
CA ILE A 14 34.72 -19.50 2.35
C ILE A 14 33.35 -19.29 1.68
N ILE A 15 33.00 -20.07 0.65
CA ILE A 15 31.68 -19.99 0.01
C ILE A 15 30.56 -20.40 0.99
N PHE A 16 30.82 -21.35 1.89
CA PHE A 16 29.86 -21.76 2.94
C PHE A 16 29.80 -20.82 4.16
N THR A 17 30.83 -19.99 4.42
CA THR A 17 30.76 -18.97 5.48
C THR A 17 30.19 -17.64 4.99
N VAL A 18 30.17 -17.40 3.67
CA VAL A 18 29.59 -16.20 3.05
C VAL A 18 28.16 -16.46 2.52
N SER A 19 27.63 -17.69 2.66
CA SER A 19 26.26 -18.02 2.28
C SER A 19 25.25 -17.41 3.26
N GLY A 20 24.80 -16.22 2.90
CA GLY A 20 23.61 -15.57 3.45
C GLY A 20 23.94 -14.37 4.32
N ALA A 21 23.98 -13.17 3.73
CA ALA A 21 23.37 -12.05 4.43
C ALA A 21 21.94 -12.50 4.71
N ALA A 22 21.64 -12.94 5.94
CA ALA A 22 20.32 -13.37 6.31
C ALA A 22 19.39 -12.18 6.05
N PHE A 23 18.54 -12.29 5.03
CA PHE A 23 17.44 -11.36 4.80
C PHE A 23 16.54 -11.49 6.02
N ALA A 24 16.71 -10.57 6.96
CA ALA A 24 15.96 -10.52 8.20
C ALA A 24 15.29 -9.16 8.25
N ASP A 25 14.00 -9.17 8.55
CA ASP A 25 13.24 -7.97 8.86
C ASP A 25 13.85 -7.30 10.09
N GLN A 26 13.64 -6.00 10.19
CA GLN A 26 14.10 -5.20 11.32
C GLN A 26 12.92 -4.47 11.94
N ILE A 27 12.79 -4.59 13.26
CA ILE A 27 11.83 -3.82 14.05
C ILE A 27 12.57 -2.84 14.95
N GLU A 28 12.16 -1.58 14.93
CA GLU A 28 12.61 -0.53 15.85
C GLU A 28 11.46 -0.18 16.80
N LEU A 29 11.75 -0.19 18.09
CA LEU A 29 10.79 0.18 19.13
C LEU A 29 10.89 1.66 19.46
N GLN A 30 9.84 2.21 20.07
CA GLN A 30 9.84 3.59 20.57
C GLN A 30 10.93 3.85 21.62
N SER A 31 11.35 2.81 22.35
CA SER A 31 12.50 2.86 23.27
C SER A 31 13.85 3.08 22.57
N GLY A 32 13.92 2.93 21.24
CA GLY A 32 15.14 2.95 20.45
C GLY A 32 15.81 1.58 20.28
N GLU A 33 15.27 0.53 20.91
CA GLU A 33 15.73 -0.83 20.70
C GLU A 33 15.48 -1.29 19.26
N LYS A 34 16.45 -2.00 18.68
CA LYS A 34 16.38 -2.56 17.32
C LYS A 34 16.61 -4.05 17.36
N LEU A 35 15.70 -4.80 16.78
CA LEU A 35 15.77 -6.26 16.70
C LEU A 35 15.73 -6.71 15.25
N ARG A 36 16.51 -7.75 14.93
CA ARG A 36 16.49 -8.43 13.62
C ARG A 36 15.84 -9.78 13.77
N GLY A 37 14.99 -10.14 12.83
CA GLY A 37 14.16 -11.33 12.90
C GLY A 37 13.24 -11.45 11.70
N GLU A 38 12.08 -12.06 11.87
CA GLU A 38 11.09 -12.22 10.81
C GLU A 38 9.69 -11.88 11.31
N VAL A 39 8.98 -11.01 10.60
CA VAL A 39 7.57 -10.74 10.87
C VAL A 39 6.72 -11.95 10.45
N GLN A 40 6.00 -12.52 11.41
CA GLN A 40 5.18 -13.71 11.22
C GLN A 40 3.73 -13.38 10.80
N ASN A 41 3.34 -12.11 10.78
CA ASN A 41 2.03 -11.69 10.30
C ASN A 41 1.93 -11.91 8.78
N GLU A 42 0.96 -12.71 8.32
CA GLU A 42 0.66 -12.83 6.88
C GLU A 42 0.00 -11.57 6.32
N THR A 43 -0.84 -10.93 7.14
CA THR A 43 -1.49 -9.66 6.79
C THR A 43 -1.43 -8.67 7.95
N LEU A 44 -1.55 -7.39 7.61
CA LEU A 44 -1.55 -6.28 8.52
C LEU A 44 -2.80 -5.41 8.30
N GLY A 45 -3.61 -5.29 9.35
CA GLY A 45 -4.79 -4.44 9.33
C GLY A 45 -4.43 -2.98 9.53
N LEU A 46 -4.98 -2.08 8.71
CA LEU A 46 -4.81 -0.64 8.81
C LEU A 46 -6.16 0.06 8.73
N GLN A 47 -6.52 0.83 9.75
CA GLN A 47 -7.70 1.70 9.74
C GLN A 47 -7.30 3.06 9.18
N THR A 48 -7.68 3.34 7.93
CA THR A 48 -7.50 4.64 7.29
C THR A 48 -8.75 5.50 7.50
N ASP A 49 -8.72 6.75 7.03
CA ASP A 49 -9.89 7.62 7.03
C ASP A 49 -10.92 7.24 5.96
N TYR A 50 -10.52 6.47 4.94
CA TYR A 50 -11.38 6.06 3.82
C TYR A 50 -11.84 4.60 3.87
N ALA A 51 -11.10 3.71 4.53
CA ALA A 51 -11.43 2.29 4.60
C ALA A 51 -10.68 1.57 5.73
N LYS A 52 -11.13 0.36 6.06
CA LYS A 52 -10.32 -0.61 6.80
C LYS A 52 -9.62 -1.50 5.78
N LEU A 53 -8.29 -1.49 5.76
CA LEU A 53 -7.46 -2.26 4.83
C LEU A 53 -6.89 -3.49 5.52
N ASN A 54 -6.85 -4.61 4.79
CA ASN A 54 -6.07 -5.80 5.16
C ASN A 54 -4.95 -5.94 4.12
N LEU A 55 -3.72 -5.58 4.50
CA LEU A 55 -2.56 -5.51 3.60
C LEU A 55 -1.72 -6.79 3.70
N GLN A 56 -1.36 -7.39 2.58
CA GLN A 56 -0.57 -8.63 2.59
C GLN A 56 0.91 -8.33 2.83
N LYS A 57 1.55 -9.01 3.80
CA LYS A 57 2.95 -8.79 4.20
C LYS A 57 3.90 -8.82 3.02
N GLN A 58 3.72 -9.80 2.12
CA GLN A 58 4.59 -10.03 0.97
C GLN A 58 4.77 -8.81 0.06
N TYR A 59 3.89 -7.81 0.12
CA TYR A 59 3.98 -6.59 -0.67
C TYR A 59 4.50 -5.38 0.10
N ILE A 60 4.57 -5.45 1.42
CA ILE A 60 4.95 -4.34 2.30
C ILE A 60 6.46 -4.29 2.38
N SER A 61 7.03 -3.11 2.18
CA SER A 61 8.46 -2.85 2.35
C SER A 61 8.77 -2.14 3.66
N LYS A 62 7.84 -1.33 4.17
CA LYS A 62 8.07 -0.56 5.40
C LYS A 62 6.78 -0.20 6.13
N ILE A 63 6.85 -0.17 7.45
CA ILE A 63 5.89 0.46 8.36
C ILE A 63 6.64 1.53 9.13
N ASP A 64 6.16 2.77 9.13
CA ASP A 64 6.73 3.86 9.93
C ASP A 64 5.65 4.53 10.78
N ARG A 65 5.94 4.78 12.05
CA ARG A 65 5.17 5.71 12.88
C ARG A 65 5.58 7.13 12.53
N GLU A 66 4.61 7.95 12.15
CA GLU A 66 4.76 9.38 11.86
C GLU A 66 3.84 10.19 12.77
N VAL A 67 4.21 11.45 13.05
CA VAL A 67 3.31 12.43 13.66
C VAL A 67 2.81 13.36 12.56
N ARG A 68 1.48 13.42 12.37
CA ARG A 68 0.84 14.40 11.49
C ARG A 68 -0.21 15.17 12.26
N ASN A 69 -0.09 16.50 12.28
CA ASN A 69 -1.01 17.38 13.00
C ASN A 69 -1.25 16.91 14.44
N GLU A 70 -0.16 16.65 15.18
CA GLU A 70 -0.17 16.18 16.58
C GLU A 70 -0.79 14.78 16.79
N THR A 71 -1.19 14.09 15.72
CA THR A 71 -1.73 12.73 15.77
C THR A 71 -0.68 11.75 15.29
N GLU A 72 -0.43 10.72 16.09
CA GLU A 72 0.40 9.59 15.68
C GLU A 72 -0.37 8.70 14.70
N ILE A 73 0.27 8.39 13.58
CA ILE A 73 -0.27 7.52 12.54
C ILE A 73 0.83 6.57 12.06
N PHE A 74 0.43 5.47 11.45
CA PHE A 74 1.33 4.59 10.72
C PHE A 74 1.26 4.85 9.23
N VAL A 75 2.41 4.79 8.57
CA VAL A 75 2.55 4.83 7.12
C VAL A 75 3.11 3.50 6.65
N LEU A 76 2.29 2.80 5.87
CA LEU A 76 2.66 1.54 5.24
C LEU A 76 3.06 1.82 3.81
N ARG A 77 4.29 1.45 3.49
CA ARG A 77 4.82 1.48 2.13
C ARG A 77 4.82 0.05 1.60
N ALA A 78 4.22 -0.11 0.44
CA ALA A 78 4.23 -1.35 -0.31
C ALA A 78 4.99 -1.14 -1.63
N SER A 79 5.15 -2.21 -2.39
CA SER A 79 5.82 -2.19 -3.69
C SER A 79 5.29 -1.09 -4.61
N GLU A 80 6.09 -0.71 -5.62
CA GLU A 80 5.66 0.23 -6.66
C GLU A 80 5.09 1.55 -6.11
N ASN A 81 5.68 2.04 -5.02
CA ASN A 81 5.32 3.29 -4.35
C ASN A 81 3.91 3.35 -3.77
N ASN A 82 3.24 2.20 -3.60
CA ASN A 82 1.96 2.16 -2.90
C ASN A 82 2.16 2.60 -1.45
N ARG A 83 1.28 3.47 -0.97
CA ARG A 83 1.38 4.16 0.31
C ARG A 83 0.01 4.30 0.93
N PHE A 84 -0.12 3.77 2.14
CA PHE A 84 -1.33 3.81 2.94
C PHE A 84 -1.01 4.42 4.30
N SER A 85 -1.88 5.25 4.84
CA SER A 85 -1.69 5.82 6.18
C SER A 85 -2.94 5.75 7.05
N GLY A 86 -2.74 5.43 8.32
CA GLY A 86 -3.83 5.13 9.24
C GLY A 86 -3.36 4.57 10.58
N GLN A 87 -4.28 3.98 11.34
CA GLN A 87 -3.99 3.31 12.61
C GLN A 87 -3.75 1.81 12.39
N LEU A 88 -2.61 1.30 12.86
CA LEU A 88 -2.31 -0.12 12.79
C LEU A 88 -3.25 -0.89 13.73
N LEU A 89 -3.89 -1.94 13.24
CA LEU A 89 -4.95 -2.66 13.95
C LEU A 89 -4.48 -3.95 14.64
N ALA A 90 -3.24 -4.35 14.43
CA ALA A 90 -2.71 -5.59 14.96
C ALA A 90 -1.28 -5.40 15.45
N ASP A 91 -0.98 -6.09 16.54
CA ASP A 91 0.38 -6.26 17.04
C ASP A 91 1.24 -7.06 16.05
N ILE A 92 2.55 -6.89 16.17
CA ILE A 92 3.52 -7.57 15.31
C ILE A 92 4.08 -8.78 16.04
N ARG A 93 3.83 -9.96 15.47
CA ARG A 93 4.49 -11.22 15.85
C ARG A 93 5.83 -11.30 15.14
N PHE A 94 6.90 -11.45 15.90
CA PHE A 94 8.25 -11.31 15.41
C PHE A 94 9.13 -12.45 15.95
N LEU A 95 9.69 -13.24 15.05
CA LEU A 95 10.59 -14.34 15.39
C LEU A 95 12.02 -13.81 15.52
N VAL A 96 12.57 -13.81 16.73
CA VAL A 96 13.95 -13.38 17.02
C VAL A 96 14.70 -14.47 17.76
N ASN A 97 15.87 -14.87 17.25
CA ASN A 97 16.70 -15.93 17.83
C ASN A 97 15.93 -17.24 18.11
N GLY A 98 15.00 -17.61 17.23
CA GLY A 98 14.18 -18.83 17.36
C GLY A 98 13.05 -18.75 18.39
N SER A 99 12.78 -17.58 18.97
CA SER A 99 11.65 -17.34 19.88
C SER A 99 10.72 -16.28 19.31
N GLU A 100 9.42 -16.56 19.30
CA GLU A 100 8.40 -15.58 18.93
C GLU A 100 8.25 -14.54 20.05
N ARG A 101 8.20 -13.27 19.67
CA ARG A 101 7.84 -12.15 20.53
C ARG A 101 6.69 -11.38 19.90
N VAL A 102 5.83 -10.80 20.73
CA VAL A 102 4.73 -9.93 20.28
C VAL A 102 5.05 -8.51 20.71
N PHE A 103 5.05 -7.60 19.74
CA PHE A 103 5.24 -6.17 19.98
C PHE A 103 3.92 -5.45 19.81
N THR A 104 3.49 -4.75 20.86
CA THR A 104 2.23 -4.01 20.81
C THR A 104 2.33 -2.85 19.84
N VAL A 105 1.21 -2.45 19.23
CA VAL A 105 1.18 -1.27 18.35
C VAL A 105 1.88 -0.08 18.99
N SER A 106 1.63 0.21 20.27
CA SER A 106 2.27 1.31 21.03
C SER A 106 3.78 1.22 21.12
N ASP A 107 4.37 0.02 21.13
CA ASP A 107 5.82 -0.13 21.26
C ASP A 107 6.54 0.11 19.92
N ILE A 108 5.82 -0.03 18.81
CA ILE A 108 6.41 -0.03 17.46
C ILE A 108 6.68 1.40 16.99
N LYS A 109 7.93 1.65 16.59
CA LYS A 109 8.33 2.87 15.88
C LYS A 109 8.43 2.63 14.37
N SER A 110 9.09 1.57 13.94
CA SER A 110 9.16 1.20 12.53
C SER A 110 9.42 -0.28 12.33
N VAL A 111 9.03 -0.79 11.16
CA VAL A 111 9.38 -2.12 10.66
C VAL A 111 9.88 -2.01 9.23
N ASP A 112 11.09 -2.49 8.99
CA ASP A 112 11.68 -2.64 7.67
C ASP A 112 11.60 -4.11 7.26
N PHE A 113 10.94 -4.39 6.14
CA PHE A 113 10.85 -5.74 5.59
C PHE A 113 12.04 -5.98 4.65
N SER A 114 12.70 -7.11 4.83
CA SER A 114 13.91 -7.45 4.09
C SER A 114 13.65 -7.81 2.63
N THR A 115 12.42 -8.27 2.34
CA THR A 115 11.97 -8.61 1.00
C THR A 115 10.53 -8.18 0.78
N ASN A 116 10.22 -7.72 -0.42
CA ASN A 116 8.88 -7.45 -0.89
C ASN A 116 8.73 -7.86 -2.36
N SER A 117 7.56 -8.33 -2.75
CA SER A 117 7.25 -8.77 -4.11
C SER A 117 6.64 -7.64 -4.94
N PRO A 118 6.95 -7.51 -6.25
CA PRO A 118 6.23 -6.61 -7.13
C PRO A 118 4.76 -7.04 -7.27
N PHE A 119 3.90 -6.13 -7.72
CA PHE A 119 2.52 -6.48 -8.02
C PHE A 119 2.43 -7.04 -9.44
N ASN A 120 1.76 -8.17 -9.61
CA ASN A 120 1.52 -8.75 -10.94
C ASN A 120 0.09 -8.48 -11.46
N ALA A 121 -0.78 -7.93 -10.61
CA ALA A 121 -2.19 -7.65 -10.91
C ALA A 121 -2.62 -6.33 -10.26
N ASN A 122 -3.87 -5.92 -10.51
CA ASN A 122 -4.54 -4.80 -9.85
C ASN A 122 -3.91 -3.42 -10.10
N LYS A 123 -3.72 -3.07 -11.38
CA LYS A 123 -3.05 -1.83 -11.81
C LYS A 123 -3.80 -1.05 -12.90
N ASP A 124 -5.07 -1.33 -13.10
CA ASP A 124 -5.86 -0.67 -14.16
C ASP A 124 -6.04 0.83 -13.88
N ILE A 125 -5.98 1.23 -12.61
CA ILE A 125 -6.04 2.62 -12.17
C ILE A 125 -4.93 2.95 -11.18
N SER A 126 -4.59 4.24 -11.11
CA SER A 126 -3.85 4.81 -9.98
C SER A 126 -4.73 5.79 -9.21
N VAL A 127 -4.72 5.70 -7.89
CA VAL A 127 -5.56 6.48 -6.99
C VAL A 127 -4.68 7.33 -6.09
N SER A 128 -4.91 8.64 -6.11
CA SER A 128 -4.36 9.59 -5.15
C SER A 128 -5.47 10.08 -4.24
N LEU A 129 -5.26 10.00 -2.93
CA LEU A 129 -6.21 10.45 -1.92
C LEU A 129 -5.81 11.81 -1.34
N ARG A 130 -6.79 12.50 -0.76
CA ARG A 130 -6.61 13.83 -0.17
C ARG A 130 -5.70 13.83 1.06
N ASN A 131 -5.58 12.68 1.73
CA ASN A 131 -4.67 12.49 2.87
C ASN A 131 -3.20 12.25 2.44
N GLY A 132 -2.92 12.23 1.12
CA GLY A 132 -1.60 11.97 0.55
C GLY A 132 -1.27 10.49 0.30
N ASP A 133 -2.21 9.58 0.55
CA ASP A 133 -2.07 8.18 0.17
C ASP A 133 -2.15 7.99 -1.34
N PHE A 134 -1.48 6.96 -1.81
CA PHE A 134 -1.39 6.61 -3.22
C PHE A 134 -1.38 5.10 -3.38
N PHE A 135 -2.16 4.56 -4.30
CA PHE A 135 -2.09 3.14 -4.62
C PHE A 135 -2.56 2.84 -6.04
N PHE A 136 -2.06 1.72 -6.57
CA PHE A 136 -2.61 1.10 -7.77
C PHE A 136 -3.78 0.19 -7.38
N ALA A 137 -4.76 0.10 -8.27
CA ALA A 137 -5.91 -0.79 -8.08
C ALA A 137 -6.51 -1.24 -9.42
N SER A 138 -7.36 -2.24 -9.37
CA SER A 138 -8.36 -2.50 -10.42
C SER A 138 -9.73 -2.02 -9.96
N THR A 139 -10.59 -1.62 -10.88
CA THR A 139 -12.01 -1.35 -10.57
C THR A 139 -12.79 -2.66 -10.60
N VAL A 140 -13.67 -2.87 -9.63
CA VAL A 140 -14.59 -4.02 -9.65
C VAL A 140 -15.74 -3.77 -10.63
N GLU A 141 -16.14 -2.51 -10.74
CA GLU A 141 -17.14 -2.04 -11.67
C GLU A 141 -16.49 -1.60 -13.00
N ASN A 142 -17.29 -1.50 -14.07
CA ASN A 142 -16.81 -1.11 -15.39
C ASN A 142 -17.20 0.32 -15.79
N ALA A 143 -18.03 1.00 -15.00
CA ALA A 143 -18.59 2.31 -15.33
C ALA A 143 -18.90 3.12 -14.07
N ILE A 144 -19.00 4.44 -14.25
CA ILE A 144 -19.54 5.36 -13.24
C ILE A 144 -20.86 5.95 -13.72
N SER A 145 -21.82 6.06 -12.80
CA SER A 145 -23.09 6.75 -13.02
C SER A 145 -22.98 8.19 -12.51
N ILE A 146 -23.25 9.17 -13.38
CA ILE A 146 -23.15 10.59 -13.07
C ILE A 146 -24.53 11.22 -13.16
N ASN A 147 -24.99 11.85 -12.08
CA ASN A 147 -26.25 12.59 -12.11
C ASN A 147 -26.09 13.84 -12.98
N THR A 148 -26.95 13.97 -13.99
CA THR A 148 -26.99 15.16 -14.86
C THR A 148 -28.21 16.01 -14.54
N SER A 149 -28.16 17.30 -14.89
CA SER A 149 -29.30 18.21 -14.78
C SER A 149 -30.49 17.80 -15.67
N LEU A 150 -30.29 16.86 -16.60
CA LEU A 150 -31.30 16.34 -17.51
C LEU A 150 -32.16 15.22 -16.89
N GLY A 151 -31.98 14.92 -15.60
CA GLY A 151 -32.83 14.00 -14.83
C GLY A 151 -32.53 12.51 -15.00
N SER A 152 -31.82 12.11 -16.06
CA SER A 152 -31.30 10.75 -16.22
C SER A 152 -29.81 10.67 -15.85
N PRO A 153 -29.38 9.62 -15.13
CA PRO A 153 -27.96 9.39 -14.88
C PRO A 153 -27.24 9.08 -16.19
N LEU A 154 -26.10 9.73 -16.39
CA LEU A 154 -25.17 9.43 -17.47
C LEU A 154 -24.19 8.35 -17.00
N ASN A 155 -24.30 7.16 -17.57
CA ASN A 155 -23.36 6.07 -17.32
C ASN A 155 -22.17 6.17 -18.28
N ILE A 156 -20.95 6.19 -17.74
CA ILE A 156 -19.72 6.28 -18.53
C ILE A 156 -18.81 5.11 -18.16
N ASN A 157 -18.48 4.29 -19.16
CA ASN A 157 -17.51 3.20 -18.99
C ASN A 157 -16.13 3.76 -18.62
N TYR A 158 -15.44 3.10 -17.69
CA TYR A 158 -14.08 3.44 -17.27
C TYR A 158 -13.07 3.35 -18.41
N SER A 159 -13.29 2.45 -19.38
CA SER A 159 -12.47 2.37 -20.59
C SER A 159 -12.46 3.67 -21.42
N ASN A 160 -13.50 4.51 -21.27
CA ASN A 160 -13.63 5.81 -21.92
C ASN A 160 -13.16 6.98 -21.05
N LEU A 161 -12.65 6.72 -19.83
CA LEU A 161 -12.12 7.76 -18.95
C LEU A 161 -10.60 7.85 -19.06
N THR A 162 -10.09 9.05 -18.88
CA THR A 162 -8.66 9.33 -18.69
C THR A 162 -8.39 9.57 -17.21
N SER A 163 -9.21 10.41 -16.56
CA SER A 163 -9.08 10.69 -15.14
C SER A 163 -10.36 11.22 -14.51
N ILE A 164 -10.50 11.05 -13.21
CA ILE A 164 -11.45 11.79 -12.37
C ILE A 164 -10.62 12.59 -11.35
N GLU A 165 -10.74 13.92 -11.36
CA GLU A 165 -9.90 14.82 -10.55
C GLU A 165 -10.76 15.76 -9.71
N TYR A 166 -10.51 15.84 -8.41
CA TYR A 166 -11.20 16.75 -7.52
C TYR A 166 -10.64 18.18 -7.66
N LEU A 167 -11.51 19.11 -8.04
CA LEU A 167 -11.18 20.54 -8.14
C LEU A 167 -11.52 21.22 -6.80
N SER A 168 -10.53 21.34 -5.92
CA SER A 168 -10.72 21.87 -4.55
C SER A 168 -11.35 23.27 -4.51
N GLY A 169 -10.99 24.16 -5.45
CA GLY A 169 -11.54 25.52 -5.55
C GLY A 169 -13.03 25.56 -5.92
N GLU A 170 -13.54 24.52 -6.58
CA GLU A 170 -14.93 24.44 -7.06
C GLU A 170 -15.76 23.40 -6.29
N LYS A 171 -15.13 22.61 -5.40
CA LYS A 171 -15.75 21.49 -4.68
C LYS A 171 -16.51 20.52 -5.59
N THR A 172 -15.97 20.28 -6.78
CA THR A 172 -16.55 19.42 -7.82
C THR A 172 -15.47 18.50 -8.41
N TYR A 173 -15.87 17.54 -9.25
CA TYR A 173 -14.94 16.65 -9.93
C TYR A 173 -14.93 16.94 -11.43
N LEU A 174 -13.73 16.99 -12.00
CA LEU A 174 -13.50 17.02 -13.44
C LEU A 174 -13.27 15.59 -13.93
N ILE A 175 -14.18 15.15 -14.79
CA ILE A 175 -14.18 13.82 -15.40
C ILE A 175 -13.66 13.99 -16.83
N LYS A 176 -12.40 13.62 -17.05
CA LYS A 176 -11.73 13.68 -18.34
C LYS A 176 -11.98 12.41 -19.12
N ARG A 177 -12.40 12.55 -20.37
CA ARG A 177 -12.84 11.44 -21.22
C ARG A 177 -11.93 11.28 -22.43
N LYS A 178 -11.76 10.04 -22.88
CA LYS A 178 -11.07 9.74 -24.14
C LYS A 178 -11.94 10.24 -25.30
N ASN A 179 -11.37 11.06 -26.18
CA ASN A 179 -12.01 11.54 -27.41
C ASN A 179 -13.39 12.20 -27.21
N SER A 180 -13.63 12.83 -26.06
CA SER A 180 -14.90 13.51 -25.76
C SER A 180 -14.65 14.70 -24.83
N SER A 181 -15.61 15.61 -24.72
CA SER A 181 -15.50 16.79 -23.86
C SER A 181 -15.43 16.40 -22.38
N ASP A 182 -14.75 17.18 -21.56
CA ASP A 182 -14.74 16.93 -20.11
C ASP A 182 -16.11 17.22 -19.49
N ILE A 183 -16.41 16.54 -18.37
CA ILE A 183 -17.63 16.75 -17.59
C ILE A 183 -17.23 17.23 -16.20
N LYS A 184 -17.82 18.34 -15.74
CA LYS A 184 -17.79 18.72 -14.32
C LYS A 184 -19.02 18.14 -13.63
N SER A 185 -18.82 17.42 -12.54
CA SER A 185 -19.92 16.85 -11.76
C SER A 185 -19.58 16.76 -10.28
N ASN A 186 -20.61 16.90 -9.44
CA ASN A 186 -20.49 16.57 -8.03
C ASN A 186 -20.59 15.05 -7.83
N LEU A 187 -19.52 14.43 -7.33
CA LEU A 187 -19.46 13.01 -6.96
C LEU A 187 -19.43 12.82 -5.44
N GLN A 188 -19.63 13.88 -4.66
CA GLN A 188 -19.62 13.80 -3.19
C GLN A 188 -20.68 12.83 -2.68
N GLY A 189 -20.33 11.99 -1.71
CA GLY A 189 -21.19 10.92 -1.21
C GLY A 189 -21.31 9.70 -2.12
N GLN A 190 -20.81 9.76 -3.36
CA GLN A 190 -20.71 8.59 -4.24
C GLN A 190 -19.44 7.78 -3.91
N LYS A 191 -19.43 6.53 -4.36
CA LYS A 191 -18.34 5.59 -4.16
C LYS A 191 -17.94 4.88 -5.45
N ILE A 192 -16.74 4.34 -5.45
CA ILE A 192 -16.22 3.40 -6.44
C ILE A 192 -15.70 2.17 -5.69
N ILE A 193 -15.98 0.97 -6.22
CA ILE A 193 -15.43 -0.26 -5.64
C ILE A 193 -14.11 -0.59 -6.33
N VAL A 194 -13.02 -0.65 -5.55
CA VAL A 194 -11.67 -0.89 -6.05
C VAL A 194 -11.03 -2.09 -5.36
N TRP A 195 -10.15 -2.77 -6.07
CA TRP A 195 -9.25 -3.79 -5.54
C TRP A 195 -7.82 -3.25 -5.55
N PRO A 196 -7.31 -2.69 -4.45
CA PRO A 196 -5.95 -2.19 -4.35
C PRO A 196 -4.93 -3.32 -4.55
N ALA A 197 -3.77 -3.00 -5.10
CA ALA A 197 -2.75 -4.01 -5.42
C ALA A 197 -2.21 -4.77 -4.19
N ALA A 198 -2.16 -4.10 -3.04
CA ALA A 198 -1.64 -4.67 -1.79
C ALA A 198 -2.70 -5.17 -0.81
N ALA A 199 -3.99 -4.93 -1.10
CA ALA A 199 -5.07 -5.07 -0.13
C ALA A 199 -6.29 -5.80 -0.72
N GLU A 200 -7.24 -6.09 0.15
CA GLU A 200 -8.57 -6.60 -0.24
C GLU A 200 -9.43 -5.50 -0.88
N ILE A 201 -10.54 -5.92 -1.50
CA ILE A 201 -11.52 -5.03 -2.13
C ILE A 201 -12.08 -4.05 -1.11
N VAL A 202 -12.17 -2.77 -1.50
CA VAL A 202 -12.74 -1.70 -0.66
C VAL A 202 -13.70 -0.81 -1.42
N GLU A 203 -14.69 -0.30 -0.69
CA GLU A 203 -15.53 0.79 -1.16
C GLU A 203 -14.84 2.13 -0.89
N LEU A 204 -14.41 2.81 -1.94
CA LEU A 204 -13.76 4.10 -1.84
C LEU A 204 -14.76 5.21 -2.15
N ARG A 205 -15.09 6.02 -1.14
CA ARG A 205 -15.88 7.23 -1.34
C ARG A 205 -15.08 8.30 -2.05
N PHE A 206 -15.69 8.96 -3.03
CA PHE A 206 -15.07 10.07 -3.75
C PHE A 206 -14.68 11.22 -2.81
N ASP A 207 -15.35 11.36 -1.66
CA ASP A 207 -15.00 12.33 -0.61
C ASP A 207 -13.53 12.29 -0.17
N HIS A 208 -12.84 11.15 -0.29
CA HIS A 208 -11.42 11.02 0.04
C HIS A 208 -10.51 11.10 -1.19
N VAL A 209 -11.09 11.02 -2.39
CA VAL A 209 -10.34 11.01 -3.66
C VAL A 209 -9.86 12.41 -4.00
N SER A 210 -8.57 12.50 -4.32
CA SER A 210 -7.97 13.64 -4.99
C SER A 210 -7.98 13.43 -6.50
N LYS A 211 -7.49 12.26 -6.96
CA LYS A 211 -7.43 11.93 -8.39
C LYS A 211 -7.45 10.42 -8.61
N ILE A 212 -8.12 9.99 -9.66
CA ILE A 212 -8.01 8.64 -10.22
C ILE A 212 -7.55 8.80 -11.68
N ASN A 213 -6.48 8.12 -12.07
CA ASN A 213 -6.11 7.98 -13.49
C ASN A 213 -6.47 6.57 -13.96
N PHE A 214 -7.05 6.49 -15.15
CA PHE A 214 -7.43 5.24 -15.80
C PHE A 214 -6.40 4.94 -16.89
N ASN A 215 -5.77 3.77 -16.80
CA ASN A 215 -4.71 3.34 -17.71
C ASN A 215 -5.27 2.77 -19.03
#